data_AF-A0A920SQ18-F1
#
_entry.id   AF-A0A920SQ18-F1
#
_cell.length_a   1.000
_cell.length_b   1.000
_cell.length_c   1.000
_cell.angle_alpha   90.00
_cell.angle_beta   90.00
_cell.angle_gamma   90.00
#
_symmetry.space_group_name_H-M   'P 1'
#
loop_
_entity.id
_entity.type
_entity.pdbx_description
1 polymer ?
#
loop_
_entity_poly.entity_id
_entity_poly.type
_entity_poly.pdbx_seq_one_letter_code
_entity_poly.pdbx_strand_id
1 'polypeptide(L)' 'MNGGVMRGCTNLGNMYRAGGGVAQDFNRAADLYEQACNGGDLRGCNNLGDMYQAGGGITQDLRVP' A
#
# COMPACT_ATOMS: atom_id res chain seq x y z
N MET A 1 -15.58 -13.44 -4.18
CA MET A 1 -15.15 -12.12 -4.70
C MET A 1 -14.98 -11.18 -3.52
N ASN A 2 -13.74 -10.90 -3.09
CA ASN A 2 -13.44 -10.17 -1.84
C ASN A 2 -13.33 -8.64 -2.02
N GLY A 3 -14.08 -8.05 -2.96
CA GLY A 3 -13.97 -6.63 -3.33
C GLY A 3 -14.28 -5.63 -2.20
N GLY A 4 -14.90 -6.07 -1.10
CA GLY A 4 -15.04 -5.27 0.13
C GLY A 4 -13.76 -5.19 0.96
N VAL A 5 -13.03 -6.31 1.08
CA VAL A 5 -11.78 -6.40 1.87
C VAL A 5 -10.67 -5.58 1.21
N MET A 6 -10.58 -5.62 -0.12
CA MET A 6 -9.51 -4.94 -0.87
C MET A 6 -9.56 -3.42 -0.75
N ARG A 7 -10.77 -2.85 -0.70
CA ARG A 7 -10.94 -1.40 -0.48
C ARG A 7 -10.52 -0.99 0.94
N GLY A 8 -10.71 -1.88 1.91
CA GLY A 8 -10.22 -1.70 3.28
C GLY A 8 -8.70 -1.64 3.34
N CYS A 9 -8.01 -2.54 2.63
CA CYS A 9 -6.55 -2.54 2.53
C CYS A 9 -6.03 -1.23 1.91
N THR A 10 -6.64 -0.74 0.82
CA THR A 10 -6.29 0.56 0.22
C THR A 10 -6.47 1.72 1.20
N ASN A 11 -7.57 1.76 1.96
CA ASN A 11 -7.80 2.83 2.92
C ASN A 11 -6.85 2.78 4.11
N LEU A 12 -6.59 1.59 4.66
CA LEU A 12 -5.64 1.43 5.76
C LEU A 12 -4.21 1.77 5.33
N GLY A 13 -3.82 1.38 4.11
CA GLY A 13 -2.53 1.78 3.52
C GLY A 13 -2.39 3.29 3.43
N ASN A 14 -3.46 4.01 3.07
CA ASN A 14 -3.45 5.47 3.06
C ASN A 14 -3.24 6.07 4.46
N MET A 15 -3.83 5.47 5.50
CA MET A 15 -3.63 5.94 6.88
C MET A 15 -2.18 5.75 7.34
N TYR A 16 -1.57 4.59 7.06
CA TYR A 16 -0.15 4.35 7.36
C TYR A 16 0.78 5.24 6.53
N ARG A 17 0.45 5.52 5.27
CA ARG A 17 1.25 6.44 4.43
C ARG A 17 1.20 7.88 4.94
N ALA A 18 0.03 8.34 5.41
CA ALA A 18 -0.20 9.72 5.84
C ALA A 18 0.05 9.97 7.34
N GLY A 19 0.17 8.92 8.15
CA GLY A 19 0.22 9.05 9.62
C GLY A 19 -1.13 9.46 10.24
N GLY A 20 -2.24 9.19 9.56
CA GLY A 20 -3.58 9.60 9.99
C GLY A 20 -4.17 8.64 11.02
N GLY A 21 -4.05 8.97 12.31
CA GLY A 21 -4.57 8.14 13.40
C GLY A 21 -3.75 6.88 13.72
N VAL A 22 -2.66 6.65 12.97
CA VAL A 22 -1.64 5.63 13.21
C VAL A 22 -0.26 6.24 12.98
N ALA A 23 0.79 5.66 13.57
CA ALA A 23 2.16 6.05 13.24
C ALA A 23 2.42 5.84 11.74
N GLN A 24 3.11 6.79 11.12
CA GLN A 24 3.46 6.71 9.71
C GLN A 24 4.41 5.52 9.49
N ASP A 25 4.05 4.64 8.55
CA ASP A 25 4.82 3.45 8.21
C ASP A 25 4.64 3.13 6.72
N PHE A 26 5.67 3.46 5.93
CA PHE A 26 5.64 3.27 4.49
C PHE A 26 5.73 1.79 4.09
N ASN A 27 6.44 0.96 4.86
CA ASN A 27 6.53 -0.47 4.57
C ASN A 27 5.16 -1.12 4.78
N ARG A 28 4.49 -0.77 5.88
CA ARG A 28 3.15 -1.29 6.16
C ARG A 28 2.12 -0.81 5.13
N ALA A 29 2.25 0.43 4.66
CA ALA A 29 1.41 0.94 3.58
C ALA A 29 1.61 0.16 2.27
N ALA A 30 2.87 -0.15 1.90
CA ALA A 30 3.19 -0.93 0.71
C ALA A 30 2.60 -2.35 0.77
N ASP A 31 2.75 -3.06 1.90
CA ASP A 31 2.16 -4.40 2.09
C ASP A 31 0.65 -4.42 1.88
N LEU A 32 -0.04 -3.38 2.37
CA LEU A 32 -1.50 -3.26 2.26
C LEU A 32 -1.93 -2.94 0.83
N TYR A 33 -1.18 -2.10 0.13
CA TYR A 33 -1.43 -1.81 -1.28
C TYR A 33 -1.16 -3.03 -2.17
N GLU A 34 -0.13 -3.82 -1.88
CA GLU A 34 0.14 -5.08 -2.57
C GLU A 34 -1.01 -6.08 -2.38
N GLN A 35 -1.50 -6.26 -1.15
CA GLN A 35 -2.67 -7.11 -0.89
C GLN A 35 -3.93 -6.63 -1.63
N ALA A 36 -4.18 -5.32 -1.64
CA ALA A 36 -5.29 -4.73 -2.38
C ALA A 36 -5.14 -4.97 -3.89
N CYS A 37 -3.92 -4.79 -4.43
CA CYS A 37 -3.60 -5.00 -5.83
C CYS A 37 -3.75 -6.46 -6.26
N ASN A 38 -3.16 -7.40 -5.51
CA ASN A 38 -3.28 -8.84 -5.74
C ASN A 38 -4.73 -9.32 -5.64
N GLY A 39 -5.57 -8.59 -4.90
CA GLY A 39 -7.00 -8.83 -4.86
C GLY A 39 -7.80 -8.25 -6.04
N GLY A 40 -7.22 -7.35 -6.81
CA GLY A 40 -7.89 -6.68 -7.94
C GLY A 40 -8.47 -5.30 -7.64
N ASP A 41 -8.16 -4.67 -6.50
CA ASP A 41 -8.38 -3.23 -6.32
C ASP A 41 -7.25 -2.45 -7.01
N LEU A 42 -7.56 -1.96 -8.21
CA LEU A 42 -6.63 -1.17 -9.04
C LEU A 42 -6.08 0.07 -8.33
N ARG A 43 -6.78 0.60 -7.32
CA ARG A 43 -6.28 1.74 -6.53
C ARG A 43 -5.13 1.33 -5.62
N GLY A 44 -5.15 0.08 -5.12
CA GLY A 44 -4.03 -0.53 -4.42
C GLY A 44 -2.79 -0.59 -5.33
N CYS A 45 -2.96 -1.08 -6.56
CA CYS A 45 -1.86 -1.15 -7.54
C CYS A 45 -1.27 0.24 -7.86
N ASN A 46 -2.12 1.24 -8.09
CA ASN A 46 -1.66 2.60 -8.37
C ASN A 46 -0.89 3.19 -7.19
N ASN A 47 -1.42 3.08 -5.97
CA ASN A 47 -0.75 3.59 -4.78
C ASN A 47 0.59 2.88 -4.52
N LEU A 48 0.68 1.57 -4.80
CA LEU A 48 1.94 0.83 -4.72
C LEU A 48 2.96 1.37 -5.73
N GLY A 49 2.54 1.57 -6.97
CA GLY A 49 3.39 2.17 -8.02
C GLY A 49 3.88 3.57 -7.67
N ASP A 50 3.00 4.42 -7.13
CA ASP A 50 3.34 5.76 -6.67
C ASP A 50 4.38 5.71 -5.54
N MET A 51 4.27 4.76 -4.61
CA MET A 51 5.24 4.62 -3.52
C MET A 51 6.62 4.21 -4.05
N TYR A 52 6.69 3.31 -5.04
CA TYR A 52 7.96 2.96 -5.69
C TYR A 52 8.56 4.12 -6.49
N GLN A 53 7.72 4.92 -7.16
CA GLN A 53 8.18 6.06 -7.97
C GLN A 53 8.63 7.25 -7.11
N ALA A 54 7.95 7.52 -6.00
CA ALA A 54 8.23 8.67 -5.14
C ALA A 54 9.55 8.55 -4.37
N GLY A 55 10.18 7.36 -4.29
CA GLY A 55 11.43 7.13 -3.55
C GLY A 55 11.38 7.50 -2.06
N GLY A 56 10.18 7.73 -1.52
CA GLY A 56 9.94 8.58 -0.34
C GLY A 56 9.64 7.82 0.95
N GLY A 57 10.37 6.74 1.24
CA GLY A 57 10.35 6.13 2.58
C GLY A 57 10.06 4.63 2.64
N ILE A 58 9.83 3.96 1.52
CA ILE A 58 10.09 2.52 1.46
C ILE A 58 11.61 2.39 1.36
N THR A 59 12.25 1.81 2.37
CA THR A 59 13.57 1.23 2.15
C THR A 59 13.37 0.27 0.99
N GLN A 60 14.07 0.48 -0.14
CA GLN A 60 14.04 -0.46 -1.26
C GLN A 60 14.71 -1.76 -0.82
N ASP A 61 14.07 -2.53 0.06
CA ASP A 61 14.22 -3.98 0.05
C ASP A 61 13.30 -4.45 -1.07
N LEU A 62 13.70 -4.13 -2.30
CA LEU A 62 13.22 -4.80 -3.49
C LEU A 62 13.67 -6.25 -3.32
N ARG A 63 12.90 -7.05 -2.58
CA ARG A 63 12.97 -8.51 -2.66
C ARG A 63 12.38 -8.90 -4.00
N VAL A 64 13.16 -8.64 -5.04
CA VAL A 64 13.04 -9.32 -6.32
C VAL A 64 13.48 -10.76 -6.04
N PRO A 65 12.60 -11.77 -6.17
CA PRO A 65 13.07 -13.16 -6.21
C PRO A 65 13.95 -13.42 -7.45
#